data_AF-A0A6I9R8Q2-F1
#
_entry.id   AF-A0A6I9R8Q2-F1
#
_cell.length_a   1.000
_cell.length_b   1.000
_cell.length_c   1.000
_cell.angle_alpha   90.00
_cell.angle_beta   90.00
_cell.angle_gamma   90.00
#
_symmetry.space_group_name_H-M   'P 1'
#
loop_
_entity.id
_entity.type
_entity.pdbx_description
1 polymer ?
#
loop_
_entity_poly.entity_id
_entity_poly.type
_entity_poly.pdbx_seq_one_letter_code
_entity_poly.pdbx_strand_id
1 'polypeptide(L)'
;MESALPRTTKNSSNIPGVFLHFPRLRKLKSVGLSGNENLKSTHVDRFIAEEANCCDDNGDRKIHPQPLEETMVASSECLEEAVISRLFATISALKAAYIQLQQAHIPYEPKKIHAADELMVSELESLSELEHLYINKQICDPKLPSSLDLKIQEYQEMLAELQTKIRCRESEITHLRLEMEELDWKNVELEQKIKLQMLPEEELFPLRQELTPALFLEVFNFTSKSIHDFAKPLISLMKASGWNLDKATGSIYGSVIYAERSHKKYAFDAYLSRVMLGDAQDEFFSLEQFDRVMSFRNPFDALMEDPDSSFGRFCRLKYVMAVPSKMECSFFGNLDQRAFILGGGHPRTPFYQAFTRMARWIWALLVLVHSFIPKAEFFYVKRGDDYSNNYMESVVNQVSTEKGEKLKVGFTVMPGIKIGGTIIRCRVYLSRMQTSARSFGFPW
;
A
#
# COMPACT_ATOMS: atom_id res chain seq x y z
N MET A 1 15.72 32.76 -89.34
CA MET A 1 15.13 33.34 -88.12
C MET A 1 15.55 32.43 -86.98
N GLU A 2 16.81 32.47 -86.54
CA GLU A 2 17.35 33.35 -85.48
C GLU A 2 16.49 33.26 -84.19
N SER A 3 16.99 32.92 -83.00
CA SER A 3 18.38 32.92 -82.50
C SER A 3 18.53 32.14 -81.18
N ALA A 4 19.61 31.36 -81.10
CA ALA A 4 20.58 31.17 -80.00
C ALA A 4 20.23 30.56 -78.60
N LEU A 5 20.91 29.42 -78.37
CA LEU A 5 21.34 28.64 -77.18
C LEU A 5 22.09 29.43 -76.06
N PRO A 6 22.72 28.86 -74.97
CA PRO A 6 22.98 27.44 -74.58
C PRO A 6 23.00 27.10 -73.04
N ARG A 7 23.38 25.83 -72.72
CA ARG A 7 24.19 25.30 -71.55
C ARG A 7 23.44 24.45 -70.49
N THR A 8 23.54 23.10 -70.54
CA THR A 8 24.55 22.14 -70.01
C THR A 8 24.41 21.71 -68.53
N THR A 9 23.98 20.46 -68.35
CA THR A 9 24.51 19.38 -67.47
C THR A 9 25.02 19.67 -66.04
N LYS A 10 24.41 19.01 -65.04
CA LYS A 10 24.97 17.92 -64.16
C LYS A 10 24.29 17.86 -62.78
N ASN A 11 23.98 16.62 -62.37
CA ASN A 11 24.17 15.99 -61.03
C ASN A 11 23.52 16.69 -59.81
N SER A 12 23.05 16.05 -58.74
CA SER A 12 23.16 14.69 -58.19
C SER A 12 22.16 14.58 -57.04
N SER A 13 21.74 13.34 -56.74
CA SER A 13 21.36 12.81 -55.43
C SER A 13 20.92 13.79 -54.33
N ASN A 14 19.64 13.76 -53.96
CA ASN A 14 19.23 14.17 -52.62
C ASN A 14 18.19 13.21 -52.05
N ILE A 15 18.57 12.63 -50.92
CA ILE A 15 17.76 11.96 -49.91
C ILE A 15 16.61 12.88 -49.47
N PRO A 16 15.40 12.35 -49.23
CA PRO A 16 14.50 12.90 -48.22
C PRO A 16 14.29 11.83 -47.14
N GLY A 17 14.72 11.99 -45.88
CA GLY A 17 14.39 13.16 -45.07
C GLY A 17 12.89 13.15 -44.75
N VAL A 18 12.39 12.05 -44.15
CA VAL A 18 10.98 11.95 -43.75
C VAL A 18 10.77 12.81 -42.51
N PHE A 19 10.29 14.03 -42.76
CA PHE A 19 9.79 14.95 -41.77
C PHE A 19 8.55 14.36 -41.08
N LEU A 20 8.62 14.39 -39.75
CA LEU A 20 7.51 14.31 -38.82
C LEU A 20 6.42 15.32 -39.20
N HIS A 21 5.17 14.86 -39.34
CA HIS A 21 4.01 15.74 -39.20
C HIS A 21 2.82 14.98 -38.62
N PHE A 22 2.69 15.04 -37.30
CA PHE A 22 1.46 14.76 -36.56
C PHE A 22 0.69 16.09 -36.36
N PRO A 23 -0.63 16.18 -36.61
CA PRO A 23 -1.41 17.32 -36.20
C PRO A 23 -2.14 17.08 -34.87
N ARG A 24 -1.68 17.82 -33.85
CA ARG A 24 -2.42 18.66 -32.90
C ARG A 24 -3.68 18.06 -32.22
N LEU A 25 -3.51 17.68 -30.96
CA LEU A 25 -4.56 17.60 -29.94
C LEU A 25 -5.02 19.01 -29.49
N ARG A 26 -6.33 19.18 -29.31
CA ARG A 26 -6.95 20.40 -28.78
C ARG A 26 -6.69 20.51 -27.27
N LYS A 27 -6.08 21.63 -26.86
CA LYS A 27 -5.94 22.04 -25.45
C LYS A 27 -7.24 22.70 -24.95
N LEU A 28 -7.65 22.41 -23.73
CA LEU A 28 -8.48 23.32 -22.92
C LEU A 28 -7.72 23.74 -21.66
N LYS A 29 -7.87 25.03 -21.36
CA LYS A 29 -7.13 25.80 -20.36
C LYS A 29 -7.67 25.59 -18.95
N SER A 30 -6.75 25.75 -18.02
CA SER A 30 -6.91 25.94 -16.58
C SER A 30 -7.67 27.22 -16.21
N VAL A 31 -8.35 27.17 -15.06
CA VAL A 31 -8.49 28.30 -14.13
C VAL A 31 -8.16 27.73 -12.76
N GLY A 32 -7.16 28.31 -12.09
CA GLY A 32 -6.82 28.01 -10.70
C GLY A 32 -7.28 29.14 -9.78
N LEU A 33 -7.33 28.87 -8.48
CA LEU A 33 -6.76 29.74 -7.43
C LEU A 33 -6.86 29.06 -6.05
N SER A 34 -5.89 29.45 -5.24
CA SER A 34 -5.43 28.93 -3.94
C SER A 34 -6.39 29.17 -2.77
N GLY A 35 -6.21 28.40 -1.68
CA GLY A 35 -6.74 28.71 -0.36
C GLY A 35 -6.47 27.63 0.69
N ASN A 36 -5.40 27.80 1.46
CA ASN A 36 -5.13 27.13 2.74
C ASN A 36 -6.32 27.30 3.70
N GLU A 37 -6.63 26.30 4.53
CA GLU A 37 -6.71 26.42 6.00
C GLU A 37 -7.18 25.11 6.67
N ASN A 38 -6.51 24.79 7.78
CA ASN A 38 -6.84 23.74 8.74
C ASN A 38 -8.18 24.03 9.42
N LEU A 39 -9.01 23.00 9.64
CA LEU A 39 -9.90 22.97 10.80
C LEU A 39 -10.16 21.54 11.27
N LYS A 40 -9.84 21.29 12.54
CA LYS A 40 -10.25 20.10 13.31
C LYS A 40 -11.77 20.13 13.50
N SER A 41 -12.43 18.98 13.40
CA SER A 41 -13.80 18.79 13.91
C SER A 41 -13.85 17.57 14.81
N THR A 42 -14.46 17.80 15.96
CA THR A 42 -14.58 16.93 17.12
C THR A 42 -15.87 16.10 17.00
N HIS A 43 -15.73 14.78 17.19
CA HIS A 43 -16.56 13.88 18.01
C HIS A 43 -18.10 13.95 17.93
N VAL A 44 -18.75 12.83 17.57
CA VAL A 44 -19.83 12.17 18.35
C VAL A 44 -19.92 10.71 17.90
N ASP A 45 -19.65 9.74 18.78
CA ASP A 45 -20.58 8.64 18.97
C ASP A 45 -20.41 7.94 20.32
N ARG A 46 -21.55 7.47 20.82
CA ARG A 46 -21.92 7.23 22.20
C ARG A 46 -21.98 5.73 22.48
N PHE A 47 -21.24 5.32 23.51
CA PHE A 47 -21.47 4.25 24.51
C PHE A 47 -22.31 3.01 24.14
N ILE A 48 -21.68 1.83 24.24
CA ILE A 48 -22.18 0.71 25.08
C ILE A 48 -21.01 0.22 25.94
N ALA A 49 -21.23 0.18 27.26
CA ALA A 49 -20.31 -0.29 28.28
C ALA A 49 -20.76 -1.67 28.76
N GLU A 50 -19.80 -2.56 29.02
CA GLU A 50 -19.91 -3.64 29.99
C GLU A 50 -18.68 -3.60 30.90
N GLU A 51 -18.95 -3.87 32.17
CA GLU A 51 -18.21 -3.45 33.35
C GLU A 51 -16.91 -4.23 33.60
N ALA A 52 -15.86 -3.51 34.00
CA ALA A 52 -14.87 -4.02 34.95
C ALA A 52 -14.40 -2.85 35.83
N ASN A 53 -14.79 -2.96 37.10
CA ASN A 53 -14.55 -2.01 38.17
C ASN A 53 -13.05 -1.95 38.55
N CYS A 54 -12.48 -0.75 38.68
CA CYS A 54 -11.68 -0.33 39.84
C CYS A 54 -11.09 1.09 39.66
N CYS A 55 -11.30 1.89 40.71
CA CYS A 55 -10.51 3.05 41.15
C CYS A 55 -10.51 4.31 40.28
N ASP A 56 -11.42 5.20 40.67
CA ASP A 56 -11.45 6.65 40.45
C ASP A 56 -10.16 7.34 40.92
N ASP A 57 -9.53 8.16 40.06
CA ASP A 57 -8.79 9.37 40.50
C ASP A 57 -8.55 10.36 39.33
N ASN A 58 -9.40 11.39 39.30
CA ASN A 58 -9.05 12.81 39.27
C ASN A 58 -7.77 13.25 38.50
N GLY A 59 -7.97 13.85 37.33
CA GLY A 59 -6.96 14.60 36.60
C GLY A 59 -7.05 16.11 36.84
N ASP A 60 -5.88 16.73 37.01
CA ASP A 60 -5.55 18.15 36.83
C ASP A 60 -5.86 19.13 37.97
N ARG A 61 -4.92 19.21 38.92
CA ARG A 61 -4.52 20.49 39.50
C ARG A 61 -3.00 20.68 39.43
N LYS A 62 -2.61 21.66 38.61
CA LYS A 62 -1.27 22.27 38.58
C LYS A 62 -0.86 22.64 40.00
N ILE A 63 0.21 22.02 40.50
CA ILE A 63 0.80 22.34 41.80
C ILE A 63 1.62 23.63 41.61
N HIS A 64 1.08 24.75 42.09
CA HIS A 64 1.87 25.93 42.38
C HIS A 64 2.65 25.70 43.68
N PRO A 65 3.94 26.04 43.76
CA PRO A 65 4.65 26.05 45.04
C PRO A 65 4.09 27.19 45.90
N GLN A 66 3.44 26.85 47.01
CA GLN A 66 3.15 27.82 48.06
C GLN A 66 4.35 27.93 49.01
N PRO A 67 4.67 29.14 49.52
CA PRO A 67 5.81 29.35 50.40
C PRO A 67 5.53 28.74 51.77
N LEU A 68 6.54 28.05 52.31
CA LEU A 68 6.56 27.52 53.67
C LEU A 68 6.51 28.69 54.67
N GLU A 69 5.58 28.64 55.62
CA GLU A 69 5.49 29.58 56.74
C GLU A 69 6.69 29.40 57.69
N GLU A 70 7.82 30.03 57.35
CA GLU A 70 8.93 30.31 58.24
C GLU A 70 8.54 31.48 59.15
N THR A 71 7.95 31.24 60.31
CA THR A 71 7.67 32.37 61.24
C THR A 71 7.94 32.11 62.71
N MET A 72 8.58 31.00 63.07
CA MET A 72 9.07 30.81 64.45
C MET A 72 10.51 30.25 64.58
N VAL A 73 11.20 29.93 63.49
CA VAL A 73 12.55 29.30 63.52
C VAL A 73 13.71 30.31 63.38
N ALA A 74 13.43 31.49 62.79
CA ALA A 74 14.45 32.46 62.39
C ALA A 74 15.35 32.97 63.54
N SER A 75 14.89 32.96 64.80
CA SER A 75 15.71 33.41 65.93
C SER A 75 16.73 32.37 66.41
N SER A 76 16.51 31.06 66.20
CA SER A 76 17.45 30.01 66.63
C SER A 76 18.50 29.72 65.55
N GLU A 77 18.10 29.65 64.28
CA GLU A 77 19.02 29.41 63.16
C GLU A 77 20.05 30.55 63.00
N CYS A 78 19.62 31.81 63.15
CA CYS A 78 20.49 32.99 63.12
C CYS A 78 21.54 32.97 64.26
N LEU A 79 21.17 32.43 65.43
CA LEU A 79 22.08 32.29 66.56
C LEU A 79 23.09 31.15 66.35
N GLU A 80 22.68 30.03 65.75
CA GLU A 80 23.56 28.90 65.44
C GLU A 80 24.56 29.23 64.33
N GLU A 81 24.11 29.92 63.28
CA GLU A 81 24.98 30.41 62.23
C GLU A 81 26.00 31.43 62.77
N ALA A 82 25.61 32.26 63.75
CA ALA A 82 26.50 33.17 64.45
C ALA A 82 27.54 32.44 65.34
N VAL A 83 27.15 31.36 66.03
CA VAL A 83 28.07 30.52 66.82
C VAL A 83 29.07 29.82 65.91
N ILE A 84 28.62 29.25 64.79
CA ILE A 84 29.50 28.60 63.80
C ILE A 84 30.47 29.62 63.18
N SER A 85 29.98 30.81 62.82
CA SER A 85 30.83 31.88 62.28
C SER A 85 31.90 32.32 63.30
N ARG A 86 31.52 32.43 64.57
CA ARG A 86 32.44 32.77 65.67
C ARG A 86 33.48 31.66 65.91
N LEU A 87 33.10 30.39 65.81
CA LEU A 87 34.02 29.24 65.88
C LEU A 87 35.09 29.31 64.78
N PHE A 88 34.68 29.57 63.55
CA PHE A 88 35.63 29.68 62.44
C PHE A 88 36.56 30.89 62.58
N ALA A 89 36.06 32.00 63.13
CA ALA A 89 36.85 33.18 63.41
C ALA A 89 37.91 32.92 64.49
N THR A 90 37.55 32.31 65.62
CA THR A 90 38.50 31.98 66.71
C THR A 90 39.53 30.94 66.28
N ILE A 91 39.15 29.90 65.52
CA ILE A 91 40.11 28.95 64.94
C ILE A 91 41.11 29.67 64.00
N SER A 92 40.62 30.63 63.22
CA SER A 92 41.46 31.41 62.31
C SER A 92 42.41 32.35 63.07
N ALA A 93 41.95 32.97 64.15
CA ALA A 93 42.76 33.81 65.05
C ALA A 93 43.82 32.97 65.79
N LEU A 94 43.46 31.79 66.28
CA LEU A 94 44.40 30.84 66.89
C LEU A 94 45.51 30.43 65.92
N LYS A 95 45.17 30.13 64.66
CA LYS A 95 46.16 29.84 63.61
C LYS A 95 47.08 31.04 63.36
N ALA A 96 46.55 32.25 63.35
CA ALA A 96 47.35 33.46 63.17
C ALA A 96 48.30 33.69 64.36
N ALA A 97 47.83 33.51 65.60
CA ALA A 97 48.66 33.58 66.80
C ALA A 97 49.78 32.52 66.80
N TYR A 98 49.48 31.30 66.34
CA TYR A 98 50.47 30.25 66.15
C TYR A 98 51.57 30.63 65.14
N ILE A 99 51.20 31.25 64.01
CA ILE A 99 52.17 31.75 63.03
C ILE A 99 53.04 32.86 63.65
N GLN A 100 52.46 33.78 64.42
CA GLN A 100 53.21 34.82 65.11
C GLN A 100 54.21 34.24 66.11
N LEU A 101 53.82 33.17 66.83
CA LEU A 101 54.75 32.45 67.70
C LEU A 101 55.91 31.87 66.89
N GLN A 102 55.63 31.19 65.78
CA GLN A 102 56.68 30.63 64.91
C GLN A 102 57.64 31.70 64.37
N GLN A 103 57.12 32.86 63.97
CA GLN A 103 57.94 33.98 63.47
C GLN A 103 58.83 34.61 64.55
N ALA A 104 58.34 34.68 65.79
CA ALA A 104 59.10 35.24 66.92
C ALA A 104 60.29 34.38 67.35
N HIS A 105 60.38 33.13 66.89
CA HIS A 105 61.48 32.23 67.19
C HIS A 105 62.72 32.48 66.31
N ILE A 106 62.60 33.15 65.15
CA ILE A 106 63.72 33.37 64.21
C ILE A 106 63.64 34.76 63.54
N PRO A 107 64.53 35.72 63.90
CA PRO A 107 65.49 35.66 65.00
C PRO A 107 64.78 35.63 66.37
N TYR A 108 65.40 35.00 67.37
CA TYR A 108 64.79 34.77 68.69
C TYR A 108 64.46 36.10 69.40
N GLU A 109 63.18 36.40 69.55
CA GLU A 109 62.67 37.61 70.18
C GLU A 109 61.74 37.28 71.38
N PRO A 110 62.26 37.23 72.62
CA PRO A 110 61.52 36.68 73.76
C PRO A 110 60.25 37.46 74.11
N LYS A 111 60.22 38.78 73.87
CA LYS A 111 59.03 39.61 74.10
C LYS A 111 57.89 39.30 73.11
N LYS A 112 58.24 39.01 71.85
CA LYS A 112 57.25 38.62 70.83
C LYS A 112 56.74 37.20 71.04
N ILE A 113 57.61 36.31 71.55
CA ILE A 113 57.20 34.95 71.94
C ILE A 113 56.16 35.00 73.05
N HIS A 114 56.40 35.77 74.12
CA HIS A 114 55.45 35.88 75.23
C HIS A 114 54.11 36.51 74.79
N ALA A 115 54.14 37.53 73.94
CA ALA A 115 52.92 38.14 73.42
C ALA A 115 52.11 37.18 72.53
N ALA A 116 52.77 36.37 71.69
CA ALA A 116 52.09 35.39 70.85
C ALA A 116 51.54 34.19 71.65
N ASP A 117 52.22 33.81 72.74
CA ASP A 117 51.76 32.78 73.68
C ASP A 117 50.48 33.22 74.43
N GLU A 118 50.47 34.46 74.96
CA GLU A 118 49.27 35.03 75.60
C GLU A 118 48.08 35.09 74.63
N LEU A 119 48.31 35.46 73.36
CA LEU A 119 47.27 35.44 72.34
C LEU A 119 46.73 34.02 72.09
N MET A 120 47.59 33.02 71.98
CA MET A 120 47.13 31.63 71.81
C MET A 120 46.31 31.13 73.00
N VAL A 121 46.73 31.44 74.23
CA VAL A 121 45.96 31.07 75.43
C VAL A 121 44.58 31.74 75.41
N SER A 122 44.50 33.03 75.07
CA SER A 122 43.23 33.75 75.00
C SER A 122 42.25 33.19 73.95
N GLU A 123 42.76 32.75 72.79
CA GLU A 123 41.92 32.14 71.74
C GLU A 123 41.46 30.72 72.12
N LEU A 124 42.30 29.96 72.83
CA LEU A 124 41.92 28.64 73.38
C LEU A 124 40.85 28.78 74.47
N GLU A 125 40.94 29.78 75.33
CA GLU A 125 39.90 30.11 76.31
C GLU A 125 38.58 30.49 75.61
N SER A 126 38.63 31.31 74.56
CA SER A 126 37.45 31.67 73.77
C SER A 126 36.77 30.47 73.09
N LEU A 127 37.57 29.50 72.62
CA LEU A 127 37.06 28.24 72.06
C LEU A 127 36.36 27.38 73.12
N SER A 128 36.93 27.29 74.33
CA SER A 128 36.34 26.55 75.45
C SER A 128 35.02 27.18 75.89
N GLU A 129 34.92 28.51 75.95
CA GLU A 129 33.67 29.20 76.23
C GLU A 129 32.58 28.90 75.19
N LEU A 130 32.96 28.86 73.91
CA LEU A 130 32.04 28.57 72.81
C LEU A 130 31.52 27.12 72.87
N GLU A 131 32.40 26.18 73.22
CA GLU A 131 32.05 24.77 73.44
C GLU A 131 31.03 24.63 74.59
N HIS A 132 31.29 25.28 75.73
CA HIS A 132 30.37 25.27 76.87
C HIS A 132 29.02 25.90 76.55
N LEU A 133 28.98 26.98 75.76
CA LEU A 133 27.73 27.61 75.31
C LEU A 133 26.90 26.68 74.44
N TYR A 134 27.55 25.95 73.52
CA TYR A 134 26.86 25.02 72.62
C TYR A 134 26.30 23.80 73.37
N ILE A 135 27.11 23.17 74.24
CA ILE A 135 26.72 22.00 75.03
C ILE A 135 25.57 22.35 75.98
N ASN A 136 25.65 23.49 76.68
CA ASN A 136 24.59 23.92 77.60
C ASN A 136 23.27 24.23 76.87
N LYS A 137 23.33 24.79 75.65
CA LYS A 137 22.13 25.02 74.82
C LYS A 137 21.48 23.70 74.38
N GLN A 138 22.28 22.70 73.99
CA GLN A 138 21.80 21.38 73.55
C GLN A 138 21.09 20.61 74.68
N ILE A 139 21.49 20.79 75.94
CA ILE A 139 20.89 20.13 77.10
C ILE A 139 19.55 20.78 77.51
N CYS A 140 19.33 22.05 77.18
CA CYS A 140 18.10 22.78 77.55
C CYS A 140 16.91 22.59 76.60
N ASP A 141 17.09 21.98 75.41
CA ASP A 141 16.01 21.77 74.45
C ASP A 141 15.75 20.27 74.13
N PRO A 142 15.01 19.54 74.99
CA PRO A 142 14.74 18.11 74.81
C PRO A 142 13.81 17.77 73.64
N LYS A 143 13.33 18.76 72.87
CA LYS A 143 12.36 18.60 71.77
C LYS A 143 12.99 18.58 70.37
N LEU A 144 14.25 18.99 70.22
CA LEU A 144 14.92 19.05 68.93
C LEU A 144 15.22 17.66 68.31
N PRO A 145 15.68 16.65 69.08
CA PRO A 145 15.91 15.31 68.52
C PRO A 145 14.59 14.66 68.06
N SER A 146 13.53 14.77 68.86
CA SER A 146 12.23 14.16 68.55
C SER A 146 11.50 14.82 67.38
N SER A 147 11.67 16.12 67.16
CA SER A 147 11.11 16.82 66.00
C SER A 147 11.80 16.44 64.69
N LEU A 148 13.11 16.16 64.72
CA LEU A 148 13.87 15.73 63.54
C LEU A 148 13.53 14.28 63.18
N ASP A 149 13.41 13.40 64.18
CA ASP A 149 13.05 11.99 63.98
C ASP A 149 11.66 11.85 63.33
N LEU A 150 10.67 12.64 63.76
CA LEU A 150 9.34 12.66 63.15
C LEU A 150 9.39 13.08 61.67
N LYS A 151 10.19 14.10 61.35
CA LYS A 151 10.33 14.60 59.98
C LYS A 151 11.05 13.60 59.07
N ILE A 152 12.04 12.89 59.62
CA ILE A 152 12.72 11.79 58.93
C ILE A 152 11.72 10.66 58.63
N GLN A 153 10.87 10.31 59.60
CA GLN A 153 9.86 9.27 59.42
C GLN A 153 8.82 9.65 58.34
N GLU A 154 8.34 10.89 58.32
CA GLU A 154 7.44 11.39 57.25
C GLU A 154 8.07 11.29 55.86
N TYR A 155 9.35 11.68 55.71
CA TYR A 155 10.06 11.55 54.44
C TYR A 155 10.26 10.09 54.04
N GLN A 156 10.47 9.18 55.00
CA GLN A 156 10.59 7.75 54.73
C GLN A 156 9.28 7.15 54.24
N GLU A 157 8.14 7.51 54.83
CA GLU A 157 6.82 7.08 54.39
C GLU A 157 6.50 7.60 52.98
N MET A 158 6.80 8.88 52.70
CA MET A 158 6.63 9.48 51.38
C MET A 158 7.50 8.79 50.32
N LEU A 159 8.76 8.46 50.65
CA LEU A 159 9.64 7.71 49.75
C LEU A 159 9.11 6.31 49.48
N ALA A 160 8.56 5.63 50.49
CA ALA A 160 7.95 4.31 50.32
C ALA A 160 6.72 4.37 49.39
N GLU A 161 5.89 5.42 49.52
CA GLU A 161 4.74 5.64 48.63
C GLU A 161 5.16 5.95 47.19
N LEU A 162 6.21 6.77 47.00
CA LEU A 162 6.74 7.01 45.66
C LEU A 162 7.34 5.74 45.04
N GLN A 163 8.02 4.92 45.83
CA GLN A 163 8.54 3.64 45.37
C GLN A 163 7.43 2.65 44.97
N THR A 164 6.31 2.60 45.69
CA THR A 164 5.16 1.77 45.28
C THR A 164 4.54 2.29 43.99
N LYS A 165 4.35 3.62 43.84
CA LYS A 165 3.86 4.24 42.60
C LYS A 165 4.76 3.96 41.41
N ILE A 166 6.09 4.07 41.57
CA ILE A 166 7.06 3.74 40.53
C ILE A 166 6.90 2.28 40.10
N ARG A 167 6.87 1.33 41.06
CA ARG A 167 6.69 -0.10 40.74
C ARG A 167 5.37 -0.39 40.02
N CYS A 168 4.27 0.25 40.43
CA CYS A 168 2.99 0.12 39.73
C CYS A 168 3.08 0.62 38.29
N ARG A 169 3.65 1.82 38.07
CA ARG A 169 3.84 2.37 36.72
C ARG A 169 4.80 1.53 35.87
N GLU A 170 5.86 0.99 36.46
CA GLU A 170 6.76 0.06 35.77
C GLU A 170 6.02 -1.21 35.31
N SER A 171 5.16 -1.77 36.16
CA SER A 171 4.33 -2.93 35.77
C SER A 171 3.36 -2.59 34.63
N GLU A 172 2.75 -1.41 34.65
CA GLU A 172 1.87 -0.91 33.59
C GLU A 172 2.64 -0.72 32.28
N ILE A 173 3.85 -0.14 32.32
CA ILE A 173 4.73 0.00 31.16
C ILE A 173 5.09 -1.38 30.58
N THR A 174 5.40 -2.37 31.42
CA THR A 174 5.70 -3.72 30.93
C THR A 174 4.48 -4.38 30.29
N HIS A 175 3.29 -4.19 30.85
CA HIS A 175 2.04 -4.69 30.27
C HIS A 175 1.77 -4.06 28.89
N LEU A 176 1.84 -2.73 28.79
CA LEU A 176 1.62 -2.02 27.52
C LEU A 176 2.63 -2.39 26.43
N ARG A 177 3.88 -2.67 26.80
CA ARG A 177 4.90 -3.15 25.86
C ARG A 177 4.55 -4.53 25.30
N LEU A 178 4.07 -5.44 26.14
CA LEU A 178 3.63 -6.77 25.69
C LEU A 178 2.42 -6.67 24.75
N GLU A 179 1.46 -5.80 25.07
CA GLU A 179 0.30 -5.56 24.22
C GLU A 179 0.69 -4.97 22.85
N MET A 180 1.67 -4.04 22.84
CA MET A 180 2.22 -3.49 21.61
C MET A 180 2.88 -4.57 20.74
N GLU A 181 3.69 -5.46 21.34
CA GLU A 181 4.33 -6.56 20.62
C GLU A 181 3.30 -7.55 20.05
N GLU A 182 2.23 -7.84 20.79
CA GLU A 182 1.13 -8.68 20.30
C GLU A 182 0.40 -8.04 19.10
N LEU A 183 0.13 -6.73 19.16
CA LEU A 183 -0.48 -5.98 18.07
C LEU A 183 0.42 -5.91 16.84
N ASP A 184 1.72 -5.68 17.03
CA ASP A 184 2.70 -5.69 15.93
C ASP A 184 2.74 -7.06 15.25
N TRP A 185 2.74 -8.15 16.04
CA TRP A 185 2.67 -9.49 15.49
C TRP A 185 1.38 -9.73 14.67
N LYS A 186 0.22 -9.31 15.18
CA LYS A 186 -1.06 -9.39 14.46
C LYS A 186 -1.05 -8.55 13.18
N ASN A 187 -0.46 -7.36 13.20
CA ASN A 187 -0.31 -6.51 12.01
C ASN A 187 0.53 -7.19 10.93
N VAL A 188 1.67 -7.78 11.30
CA VAL A 188 2.52 -8.54 10.36
C VAL A 188 1.75 -9.72 9.77
N GLU A 189 0.99 -10.46 10.59
CA GLU A 189 0.15 -11.56 10.12
C GLU A 189 -0.92 -11.08 9.11
N LEU A 190 -1.58 -9.97 9.40
CA LEU A 190 -2.57 -9.36 8.51
C LEU A 190 -1.92 -8.87 7.20
N GLU A 191 -0.76 -8.23 7.25
CA GLU A 191 -0.01 -7.84 6.06
C GLU A 191 0.35 -9.05 5.18
N GLN A 192 0.78 -10.15 5.79
CA GLN A 192 1.08 -11.39 5.05
C GLN A 192 -0.19 -11.97 4.43
N LYS A 193 -1.32 -12.00 5.14
CA LYS A 193 -2.61 -12.44 4.59
C LYS A 193 -3.05 -11.56 3.43
N ILE A 194 -2.88 -10.24 3.52
CA ILE A 194 -3.15 -9.31 2.43
C ILE A 194 -2.24 -9.64 1.25
N LYS A 195 -0.92 -9.72 1.45
CA LYS A 195 0.07 -10.06 0.40
C LYS A 195 -0.22 -11.40 -0.29
N LEU A 196 -0.69 -12.41 0.45
CA LEU A 196 -1.07 -13.72 -0.09
C LEU A 196 -2.42 -13.71 -0.83
N GLN A 197 -3.37 -12.85 -0.43
CA GLN A 197 -4.62 -12.63 -1.14
C GLN A 197 -4.46 -11.74 -2.38
N MET A 198 -3.38 -10.97 -2.48
CA MET A 198 -2.98 -10.27 -3.70
C MET A 198 -2.51 -11.31 -4.74
N LEU A 199 -3.31 -11.52 -5.79
CA LEU A 199 -2.83 -12.14 -7.03
C LEU A 199 -1.58 -11.36 -7.51
N PRO A 200 -0.53 -12.05 -8.02
CA PRO A 200 0.70 -11.38 -8.43
C PRO A 200 0.41 -10.43 -9.59
N GLU A 201 0.80 -9.16 -9.39
CA GLU A 201 1.02 -8.14 -10.42
C GLU A 201 0.05 -8.18 -11.61
N GLU A 202 -1.21 -7.77 -11.38
CA GLU A 202 -1.88 -7.04 -12.46
C GLU A 202 -1.22 -5.67 -12.51
N GLU A 203 -0.17 -5.57 -13.34
CA GLU A 203 0.50 -4.33 -13.73
C GLU A 203 -0.57 -3.23 -13.89
N LEU A 204 -0.50 -2.22 -13.02
CA LEU A 204 -1.31 -1.02 -13.17
C LEU A 204 -1.07 -0.51 -14.60
N PHE A 205 -2.13 -0.50 -15.40
CA PHE A 205 -2.06 0.01 -16.76
C PHE A 205 -1.51 1.43 -16.70
N PRO A 206 -0.37 1.73 -17.35
CA PRO A 206 0.27 3.04 -17.24
C PRO A 206 -0.63 4.09 -17.90
N LEU A 207 -1.49 4.71 -17.10
CA LEU A 207 -2.36 5.79 -17.52
C LEU A 207 -1.52 7.00 -17.90
N ARG A 208 -1.90 7.64 -19.01
CA ARG A 208 -1.21 8.74 -19.74
C ARG A 208 -0.29 8.33 -20.89
N GLN A 209 -0.53 7.21 -21.56
CA GLN A 209 -0.03 7.06 -22.93
C GLN A 209 -0.99 7.69 -23.93
N GLU A 210 -0.44 8.44 -24.87
CA GLU A 210 -1.14 8.73 -26.13
C GLU A 210 -1.63 7.40 -26.74
N LEU A 211 -2.75 7.43 -27.47
CA LEU A 211 -3.25 6.27 -28.20
C LEU A 211 -2.22 5.84 -29.26
N THR A 212 -1.26 5.01 -28.87
CA THR A 212 -0.17 4.55 -29.72
C THR A 212 -0.44 3.15 -30.27
N PRO A 213 0.11 2.80 -31.45
CA PRO A 213 0.06 1.42 -31.93
C PRO A 213 0.66 0.39 -30.96
N ALA A 214 1.62 0.80 -30.12
CA ALA A 214 2.21 -0.06 -29.09
C ALA A 214 1.20 -0.41 -27.98
N LEU A 215 0.51 0.61 -27.45
CA LEU A 215 -0.58 0.43 -26.48
C LEU A 215 -1.67 -0.50 -27.02
N PHE A 216 -2.02 -0.33 -28.30
CA PHE A 216 -3.01 -1.17 -28.95
C PHE A 216 -2.58 -2.65 -28.98
N LEU A 217 -1.33 -2.93 -29.35
CA LEU A 217 -0.78 -4.28 -29.39
C LEU A 217 -0.69 -4.90 -27.98
N GLU A 218 -0.33 -4.09 -26.99
CA GLU A 218 -0.28 -4.49 -25.58
C GLU A 218 -1.67 -4.86 -25.05
N VAL A 219 -2.67 -3.99 -25.25
CA VAL A 219 -4.06 -4.28 -24.89
C VAL A 219 -4.55 -5.53 -25.61
N PHE A 220 -4.27 -5.69 -26.91
CA PHE A 220 -4.63 -6.90 -27.65
C PHE A 220 -4.05 -8.18 -27.02
N ASN A 221 -2.77 -8.14 -26.59
CA ASN A 221 -2.12 -9.25 -25.92
C ASN A 221 -2.73 -9.54 -24.55
N PHE A 222 -2.99 -8.50 -23.74
CA PHE A 222 -3.68 -8.63 -22.46
C PHE A 222 -5.10 -9.17 -22.62
N THR A 223 -5.83 -8.75 -23.65
CA THR A 223 -7.15 -9.29 -24.00
C THR A 223 -7.04 -10.79 -24.24
N SER A 224 -6.13 -11.24 -25.10
CA SER A 224 -5.95 -12.67 -25.37
C SER A 224 -5.55 -13.46 -24.12
N LYS A 225 -4.70 -12.90 -23.25
CA LYS A 225 -4.30 -13.53 -21.98
C LYS A 225 -5.49 -13.63 -21.01
N SER A 226 -6.25 -12.55 -20.85
CA SER A 226 -7.39 -12.48 -19.94
C SER A 226 -8.53 -13.42 -20.33
N ILE A 227 -8.76 -13.62 -21.64
CA ILE A 227 -9.68 -14.64 -22.17
C ILE A 227 -9.23 -16.03 -21.73
N HIS A 228 -7.95 -16.35 -21.94
CA HIS A 228 -7.39 -17.63 -21.53
C HIS A 228 -7.47 -17.84 -20.01
N ASP A 229 -7.22 -16.81 -19.22
CA ASP A 229 -7.28 -16.87 -17.76
C ASP A 229 -8.70 -17.07 -17.24
N PHE A 230 -9.72 -16.47 -17.86
CA PHE A 230 -11.12 -16.72 -17.53
C PHE A 230 -11.64 -18.07 -18.05
N ALA A 231 -11.10 -18.58 -19.16
CA ALA A 231 -11.45 -19.91 -19.66
C ALA A 231 -11.12 -21.01 -18.65
N LYS A 232 -10.09 -20.84 -17.81
CA LYS A 232 -9.70 -21.82 -16.77
C LYS A 232 -10.81 -22.10 -15.74
N PRO A 233 -11.34 -21.11 -14.99
CA PRO A 233 -12.45 -21.34 -14.06
C PRO A 233 -13.73 -21.75 -14.79
N LEU A 234 -13.98 -21.27 -16.01
CA LEU A 234 -15.10 -21.72 -16.83
C LEU A 234 -15.04 -23.24 -17.10
N ILE A 235 -13.92 -23.72 -17.64
CA ILE A 235 -13.70 -25.14 -17.92
C ILE A 235 -13.71 -25.97 -16.62
N SER A 236 -13.19 -25.42 -15.52
CA SER A 236 -13.21 -26.07 -14.22
C SER A 236 -14.65 -26.32 -13.74
N LEU A 237 -15.51 -25.30 -13.78
CA LEU A 237 -16.93 -25.44 -13.45
C LEU A 237 -17.66 -26.38 -14.40
N MET A 238 -17.38 -26.33 -15.71
CA MET A 238 -17.92 -27.30 -16.67
C MET A 238 -17.60 -28.74 -16.27
N LYS A 239 -16.34 -29.02 -15.90
CA LYS A 239 -15.93 -30.36 -15.44
C LYS A 239 -16.63 -30.75 -14.13
N ALA A 240 -16.70 -29.85 -13.16
CA ALA A 240 -17.34 -30.08 -11.87
C ALA A 240 -18.85 -30.37 -12.03
N SER A 241 -19.51 -29.72 -12.99
CA SER A 241 -20.92 -29.91 -13.32
C SER A 241 -21.18 -31.07 -14.30
N GLY A 242 -20.20 -31.96 -14.53
CA GLY A 242 -20.36 -33.16 -15.36
C GLY A 242 -20.44 -32.92 -16.87
N TRP A 243 -20.03 -31.76 -17.38
CA TRP A 243 -20.04 -31.48 -18.81
C TRP A 243 -18.97 -32.29 -19.54
N ASN A 244 -19.37 -32.90 -20.66
CA ASN A 244 -18.44 -33.55 -21.56
C ASN A 244 -17.79 -32.51 -22.50
N LEU A 245 -16.52 -32.20 -22.27
CA LEU A 245 -15.78 -31.20 -23.05
C LEU A 245 -15.62 -31.60 -24.53
N ASP A 246 -15.59 -32.88 -24.86
CA ASP A 246 -15.52 -33.35 -26.25
C ASP A 246 -16.82 -33.01 -26.99
N LYS A 247 -17.97 -33.27 -26.36
CA LYS A 247 -19.28 -32.89 -26.91
C LYS A 247 -19.44 -31.37 -26.97
N ALA A 248 -18.98 -30.64 -25.95
CA ALA A 248 -19.06 -29.19 -25.92
C ALA A 248 -18.23 -28.55 -27.05
N THR A 249 -16.97 -28.93 -27.19
CA THR A 249 -16.11 -28.42 -28.28
C THR A 249 -16.60 -28.83 -29.67
N GLY A 250 -17.14 -30.05 -29.80
CA GLY A 250 -17.79 -30.50 -31.03
C GLY A 250 -19.04 -29.69 -31.39
N SER A 251 -19.79 -29.20 -30.41
CA SER A 251 -20.95 -28.32 -30.67
C SER A 251 -20.56 -26.91 -31.15
N ILE A 252 -19.38 -26.42 -30.77
CA ILE A 252 -18.91 -25.07 -31.12
C ILE A 252 -18.29 -25.06 -32.53
N TYR A 253 -17.38 -25.99 -32.82
CA TYR A 253 -16.58 -25.98 -34.07
C TYR A 253 -16.73 -27.23 -34.93
N GLY A 254 -17.63 -28.16 -34.59
CA GLY A 254 -17.86 -29.40 -35.35
C GLY A 254 -16.68 -30.38 -35.24
N SER A 255 -16.48 -31.19 -36.28
CA SER A 255 -15.45 -32.25 -36.41
C SER A 255 -14.00 -31.74 -36.54
N VAL A 256 -13.54 -30.86 -35.64
CA VAL A 256 -12.14 -30.45 -35.59
C VAL A 256 -11.31 -31.53 -34.90
N ILE A 257 -10.23 -31.96 -35.54
CA ILE A 257 -9.31 -32.96 -34.98
C ILE A 257 -8.23 -32.21 -34.19
N TYR A 258 -8.26 -32.35 -32.87
CA TYR A 258 -7.24 -31.77 -32.00
C TYR A 258 -5.96 -32.62 -32.04
N ALA A 259 -4.80 -31.97 -32.15
CA ALA A 259 -3.51 -32.65 -32.12
C ALA A 259 -3.23 -33.24 -30.74
N GLU A 260 -3.65 -32.52 -29.68
CA GLU A 260 -3.59 -32.99 -28.30
C GLU A 260 -4.94 -32.83 -27.61
N ARG A 261 -5.22 -33.68 -26.62
CA ARG A 261 -6.42 -33.54 -25.78
C ARG A 261 -6.43 -32.21 -25.03
N SER A 262 -5.26 -31.71 -24.63
CA SER A 262 -5.03 -30.43 -23.95
C SER A 262 -5.49 -29.23 -24.78
N HIS A 263 -5.43 -29.32 -26.12
CA HIS A 263 -5.73 -28.23 -27.05
C HIS A 263 -7.20 -27.83 -27.11
N LYS A 264 -8.11 -28.64 -26.55
CA LYS A 264 -9.54 -28.30 -26.45
C LYS A 264 -9.79 -27.01 -25.69
N LYS A 265 -8.85 -26.59 -24.83
CA LYS A 265 -8.87 -25.27 -24.18
C LYS A 265 -9.02 -24.12 -25.18
N TYR A 266 -8.36 -24.20 -26.34
CA TYR A 266 -8.40 -23.14 -27.36
C TYR A 266 -9.78 -22.97 -27.99
N ALA A 267 -10.63 -23.99 -27.99
CA ALA A 267 -12.01 -23.85 -28.45
C ALA A 267 -12.86 -23.02 -27.49
N PHE A 268 -12.57 -23.07 -26.19
CA PHE A 268 -13.23 -22.20 -25.21
C PHE A 268 -12.70 -20.77 -25.28
N ASP A 269 -11.38 -20.61 -25.46
CA ASP A 269 -10.78 -19.29 -25.73
C ASP A 269 -11.43 -18.64 -26.97
N ALA A 270 -11.58 -19.43 -28.06
CA ALA A 270 -12.20 -19.00 -29.30
C ALA A 270 -13.70 -18.65 -29.14
N TYR A 271 -14.44 -19.46 -28.36
CA TYR A 271 -15.84 -19.19 -28.03
C TYR A 271 -15.98 -17.85 -27.28
N LEU A 272 -15.19 -17.65 -26.22
CA LEU A 272 -15.20 -16.43 -25.43
C LEU A 272 -14.80 -15.23 -26.27
N SER A 273 -13.71 -15.34 -27.04
CA SER A 273 -13.25 -14.28 -27.95
C SER A 273 -14.36 -13.85 -28.91
N ARG A 274 -15.02 -14.81 -29.58
CA ARG A 274 -16.11 -14.54 -30.52
C ARG A 274 -17.32 -13.89 -29.85
N VAL A 275 -17.75 -14.39 -28.70
CA VAL A 275 -18.94 -13.87 -28.00
C VAL A 275 -18.70 -12.47 -27.43
N MET A 276 -17.53 -12.28 -26.84
CA MET A 276 -17.19 -11.05 -26.14
C MET A 276 -16.82 -9.91 -27.11
N LEU A 277 -16.17 -10.21 -28.24
CA LEU A 277 -15.80 -9.22 -29.27
C LEU A 277 -16.86 -9.03 -30.36
N GLY A 278 -17.79 -9.98 -30.53
CA GLY A 278 -18.91 -9.85 -31.47
C GLY A 278 -19.91 -8.76 -31.06
N ASP A 279 -20.86 -8.43 -31.94
CA ASP A 279 -21.96 -7.46 -31.80
C ASP A 279 -21.99 -6.72 -30.46
N ALA A 280 -21.34 -5.56 -30.44
CA ALA A 280 -21.37 -4.63 -29.33
C ALA A 280 -21.90 -3.31 -29.85
N GLN A 281 -22.89 -2.76 -29.15
CA GLN A 281 -23.49 -1.48 -29.50
C GLN A 281 -22.46 -0.37 -29.27
N ASP A 282 -22.38 0.58 -30.21
CA ASP A 282 -21.45 1.72 -30.13
C ASP A 282 -21.62 2.51 -28.81
N GLU A 283 -22.82 2.48 -28.23
CA GLU A 283 -23.19 3.14 -26.97
C GLU A 283 -22.44 2.64 -25.72
N PHE A 284 -21.69 1.53 -25.81
CA PHE A 284 -20.90 1.01 -24.70
C PHE A 284 -19.46 1.53 -24.66
N PHE A 285 -19.02 2.25 -25.70
CA PHE A 285 -17.62 2.66 -25.82
C PHE A 285 -17.47 4.15 -25.51
N SER A 286 -16.75 4.44 -24.43
CA SER A 286 -16.44 5.80 -24.01
C SER A 286 -14.96 5.93 -23.71
N LEU A 287 -14.27 6.80 -24.45
CA LEU A 287 -12.88 7.14 -24.19
C LEU A 287 -12.73 7.88 -22.85
N GLU A 288 -13.74 8.64 -22.42
CA GLU A 288 -13.74 9.32 -21.12
C GLU A 288 -13.75 8.32 -19.96
N GLN A 289 -14.49 7.22 -20.10
CA GLN A 289 -14.53 6.17 -19.08
C GLN A 289 -13.33 5.21 -19.16
N PHE A 290 -12.57 5.23 -20.27
CA PHE A 290 -11.43 4.34 -20.48
C PHE A 290 -10.39 4.49 -19.38
N ASP A 291 -9.92 5.72 -19.16
CA ASP A 291 -8.90 6.01 -18.15
C ASP A 291 -9.43 5.68 -16.75
N ARG A 292 -10.70 6.01 -16.46
CA ARG A 292 -11.32 5.68 -15.18
C ARG A 292 -11.30 4.17 -14.92
N VAL A 293 -11.86 3.36 -15.82
CA VAL A 293 -11.95 1.90 -15.62
C VAL A 293 -10.57 1.24 -15.57
N MET A 294 -9.62 1.68 -16.39
CA MET A 294 -8.26 1.13 -16.42
C MET A 294 -7.43 1.54 -15.19
N SER A 295 -7.81 2.60 -14.48
CA SER A 295 -7.14 3.05 -13.24
C SER A 295 -7.44 2.18 -12.02
N PHE A 296 -8.56 1.45 -12.03
CA PHE A 296 -8.87 0.53 -10.94
C PHE A 296 -7.99 -0.71 -11.03
N ARG A 297 -7.35 -1.05 -9.90
CA ARG A 297 -6.63 -2.32 -9.76
C ARG A 297 -7.57 -3.50 -10.01
N ASN A 298 -8.72 -3.50 -9.32
CA ASN A 298 -9.78 -4.49 -9.55
C ASN A 298 -10.93 -3.84 -10.35
N PRO A 299 -11.24 -4.33 -11.57
CA PRO A 299 -12.33 -3.77 -12.37
C PRO A 299 -13.70 -3.92 -11.72
N PHE A 300 -13.86 -4.82 -10.76
CA PHE A 300 -15.09 -4.92 -9.99
C PHE A 300 -15.36 -3.66 -9.16
N ASP A 301 -14.33 -2.97 -8.68
CA ASP A 301 -14.50 -1.74 -7.89
C ASP A 301 -15.07 -0.61 -8.76
N ALA A 302 -14.68 -0.54 -10.05
CA ALA A 302 -15.26 0.38 -11.02
C ALA A 302 -16.78 0.16 -11.19
N LEU A 303 -17.23 -1.10 -11.13
CA LEU A 303 -18.65 -1.47 -11.21
C LEU A 303 -19.42 -1.13 -9.93
N MET A 304 -18.73 -1.04 -8.79
CA MET A 304 -19.34 -0.67 -7.51
C MET A 304 -19.48 0.84 -7.37
N GLU A 305 -18.54 1.59 -7.91
CA GLU A 305 -18.63 3.05 -7.95
C GLU A 305 -19.70 3.52 -8.95
N ASP A 306 -19.81 2.87 -10.11
CA ASP A 306 -20.80 3.22 -11.13
C ASP A 306 -21.31 1.98 -11.89
N PRO A 307 -22.35 1.31 -11.33
CA PRO A 307 -22.96 0.13 -11.94
C PRO A 307 -23.50 0.37 -13.35
N ASP A 308 -23.98 1.58 -13.67
CA ASP A 308 -24.61 1.90 -14.95
C ASP A 308 -23.68 2.57 -15.97
N SER A 309 -22.38 2.63 -15.64
CA SER A 309 -21.31 3.00 -16.57
C SER A 309 -21.38 2.21 -17.90
N SER A 310 -20.73 2.72 -18.94
CA SER A 310 -20.67 2.03 -20.23
C SER A 310 -19.97 0.67 -20.08
N PHE A 311 -18.99 0.57 -19.18
CA PHE A 311 -18.36 -0.69 -18.78
C PHE A 311 -19.32 -1.61 -18.00
N GLY A 312 -20.13 -1.08 -17.09
CA GLY A 312 -21.14 -1.84 -16.35
C GLY A 312 -22.21 -2.44 -17.26
N ARG A 313 -22.79 -1.61 -18.13
CA ARG A 313 -23.75 -2.07 -19.17
C ARG A 313 -23.13 -3.13 -20.09
N PHE A 314 -21.88 -2.93 -20.52
CA PHE A 314 -21.12 -3.92 -21.29
C PHE A 314 -20.98 -5.25 -20.54
N CYS A 315 -20.59 -5.21 -19.26
CA CYS A 315 -20.43 -6.41 -18.42
C CYS A 315 -21.73 -7.20 -18.29
N ARG A 316 -22.87 -6.52 -18.06
CA ARG A 316 -24.18 -7.18 -17.94
C ARG A 316 -24.58 -7.87 -19.24
N LEU A 317 -24.49 -7.17 -20.36
CA LEU A 317 -24.83 -7.71 -21.66
C LEU A 317 -23.95 -8.92 -21.99
N LYS A 318 -22.63 -8.76 -21.86
CA LYS A 318 -21.67 -9.79 -22.28
C LYS A 318 -21.64 -11.01 -21.36
N TYR A 319 -21.90 -10.85 -20.07
CA TYR A 319 -21.98 -12.00 -19.15
C TYR A 319 -23.09 -12.97 -19.58
N VAL A 320 -24.29 -12.43 -19.84
CA VAL A 320 -25.48 -13.20 -20.25
C VAL A 320 -25.24 -13.96 -21.56
N MET A 321 -24.39 -13.43 -22.44
CA MET A 321 -23.99 -14.07 -23.69
C MET A 321 -22.87 -15.11 -23.50
N ALA A 322 -21.85 -14.80 -22.70
CA ALA A 322 -20.68 -15.64 -22.47
C ALA A 322 -20.99 -16.86 -21.59
N VAL A 323 -21.99 -16.75 -20.71
CA VAL A 323 -22.45 -17.82 -19.84
C VAL A 323 -23.96 -18.03 -20.10
N PRO A 324 -24.33 -18.91 -21.04
CA PRO A 324 -25.73 -19.19 -21.34
C PRO A 324 -26.47 -19.77 -20.12
N SER A 325 -27.79 -19.56 -20.03
CA SER A 325 -28.61 -20.01 -18.89
C SER A 325 -28.44 -21.49 -18.55
N LYS A 326 -28.34 -22.37 -19.54
CA LYS A 326 -28.09 -23.81 -19.34
C LYS A 326 -26.76 -24.08 -18.64
N MET A 327 -25.73 -23.33 -19.02
CA MET A 327 -24.39 -23.43 -18.44
C MET A 327 -24.40 -22.91 -17.00
N GLU A 328 -24.99 -21.75 -16.78
CA GLU A 328 -25.10 -21.12 -15.46
C GLU A 328 -25.87 -21.99 -14.45
N CYS A 329 -27.05 -22.49 -14.85
CA CYS A 329 -27.84 -23.40 -14.03
C CYS A 329 -27.08 -24.69 -13.70
N SER A 330 -26.25 -25.19 -14.62
CA SER A 330 -25.39 -26.35 -14.34
C SER A 330 -24.29 -26.04 -13.32
N PHE A 331 -23.75 -24.81 -13.32
CA PHE A 331 -22.66 -24.40 -12.42
C PHE A 331 -23.14 -24.14 -11.00
N PHE A 332 -24.30 -23.48 -10.86
CA PHE A 332 -24.76 -22.96 -9.57
C PHE A 332 -26.05 -23.61 -9.06
N GLY A 333 -26.72 -24.42 -9.88
CA GLY A 333 -28.01 -25.04 -9.55
C GLY A 333 -29.22 -24.09 -9.62
N ASN A 334 -29.00 -22.80 -9.91
CA ASN A 334 -30.03 -21.77 -10.04
C ASN A 334 -29.63 -20.71 -11.10
N LEU A 335 -30.47 -19.69 -11.27
CA LEU A 335 -30.24 -18.55 -12.18
C LEU A 335 -30.26 -17.21 -11.42
N ASP A 336 -30.01 -17.23 -10.10
CA ASP A 336 -30.14 -16.05 -9.26
C ASP A 336 -29.11 -14.99 -9.65
N GLN A 337 -27.89 -15.42 -9.97
CA GLN A 337 -26.83 -14.55 -10.46
C GLN A 337 -27.25 -13.85 -11.77
N ARG A 338 -27.82 -14.61 -12.73
CA ARG A 338 -28.38 -14.07 -13.97
C ARG A 338 -29.48 -13.05 -13.71
N ALA A 339 -30.43 -13.38 -12.84
CA ALA A 339 -31.56 -12.52 -12.53
C ALA A 339 -31.07 -11.20 -11.91
N PHE A 340 -30.11 -11.28 -10.99
CA PHE A 340 -29.46 -10.10 -10.40
C PHE A 340 -28.77 -9.22 -11.45
N ILE A 341 -28.05 -9.84 -12.40
CA ILE A 341 -27.39 -9.12 -13.51
C ILE A 341 -28.42 -8.47 -14.43
N LEU A 342 -29.48 -9.18 -14.81
CA LEU A 342 -30.55 -8.64 -15.66
C LEU A 342 -31.30 -7.50 -14.96
N GLY A 343 -31.37 -7.52 -13.63
CA GLY A 343 -31.90 -6.43 -12.81
C GLY A 343 -30.99 -5.20 -12.67
N GLY A 344 -29.81 -5.19 -13.32
CA GLY A 344 -28.86 -4.07 -13.28
C GLY A 344 -27.70 -4.26 -12.31
N GLY A 345 -27.70 -5.33 -11.51
CA GLY A 345 -26.68 -5.60 -10.50
C GLY A 345 -25.39 -6.22 -11.02
N HIS A 346 -24.35 -6.16 -10.19
CA HIS A 346 -23.06 -6.83 -10.41
C HIS A 346 -22.74 -7.75 -9.21
N PRO A 347 -22.87 -9.08 -9.36
CA PRO A 347 -22.80 -10.00 -8.23
C PRO A 347 -21.37 -10.15 -7.74
N ARG A 348 -21.17 -10.08 -6.42
CA ARG A 348 -19.86 -10.23 -5.77
C ARG A 348 -19.47 -11.70 -5.59
N THR A 349 -19.48 -12.45 -6.68
CA THR A 349 -19.05 -13.86 -6.70
C THR A 349 -17.64 -14.00 -7.29
N PRO A 350 -16.82 -14.97 -6.85
CA PRO A 350 -15.48 -15.17 -7.40
C PRO A 350 -15.49 -15.40 -8.92
N PHE A 351 -16.51 -16.11 -9.42
CA PHE A 351 -16.66 -16.37 -10.85
C PHE A 351 -16.98 -15.09 -11.63
N TYR A 352 -17.89 -14.25 -11.13
CA TYR A 352 -18.20 -12.98 -11.79
C TYR A 352 -17.02 -12.00 -11.73
N GLN A 353 -16.28 -11.95 -10.62
CA GLN A 353 -15.06 -11.16 -10.53
C GLN A 353 -13.94 -11.63 -11.47
N ALA A 354 -13.84 -12.94 -11.73
CA ALA A 354 -12.96 -13.45 -12.78
C ALA A 354 -13.45 -13.01 -14.18
N PHE A 355 -14.77 -12.99 -14.41
CA PHE A 355 -15.36 -12.49 -15.64
C PHE A 355 -15.07 -10.99 -15.85
N THR A 356 -15.20 -10.15 -14.81
CA THR A 356 -14.98 -8.70 -14.94
C THR A 356 -13.53 -8.35 -15.29
N ARG A 357 -12.56 -9.16 -14.83
CA ARG A 357 -11.15 -9.03 -15.22
C ARG A 357 -10.93 -9.27 -16.71
N MET A 358 -11.56 -10.30 -17.29
CA MET A 358 -11.57 -10.51 -18.74
C MET A 358 -12.33 -9.38 -19.46
N ALA A 359 -13.51 -9.01 -18.94
CA ALA A 359 -14.35 -7.99 -19.55
C ALA A 359 -13.63 -6.64 -19.64
N ARG A 360 -12.83 -6.24 -18.64
CA ARG A 360 -12.03 -5.00 -18.65
C ARG A 360 -11.17 -4.90 -19.91
N TRP A 361 -10.37 -5.93 -20.19
CA TRP A 361 -9.44 -5.91 -21.31
C TRP A 361 -10.12 -6.01 -22.67
N ILE A 362 -11.24 -6.73 -22.76
CA ILE A 362 -12.03 -6.79 -23.98
C ILE A 362 -12.71 -5.45 -24.25
N TRP A 363 -13.32 -4.85 -23.23
CA TRP A 363 -13.94 -3.54 -23.32
C TRP A 363 -12.91 -2.47 -23.71
N ALA A 364 -11.74 -2.48 -23.07
CA ALA A 364 -10.62 -1.61 -23.43
C ALA A 364 -10.22 -1.77 -24.90
N LEU A 365 -10.03 -3.01 -25.38
CA LEU A 365 -9.71 -3.27 -26.80
C LEU A 365 -10.78 -2.72 -27.73
N LEU A 366 -12.06 -2.90 -27.40
CA LEU A 366 -13.16 -2.38 -28.20
C LEU A 366 -13.18 -0.84 -28.20
N VAL A 367 -12.96 -0.18 -27.07
CA VAL A 367 -12.83 1.30 -27.02
C VAL A 367 -11.70 1.77 -27.94
N LEU A 368 -10.55 1.11 -27.91
CA LEU A 368 -9.44 1.43 -28.81
C LEU A 368 -9.83 1.22 -30.29
N VAL A 369 -10.46 0.09 -30.62
CA VAL A 369 -10.89 -0.20 -31.99
C VAL A 369 -11.81 0.88 -32.58
N HIS A 370 -12.69 1.45 -31.76
CA HIS A 370 -13.61 2.52 -32.17
C HIS A 370 -12.98 3.91 -32.15
N SER A 371 -11.91 4.12 -31.38
CA SER A 371 -11.28 5.44 -31.20
C SER A 371 -10.12 5.73 -32.17
N PHE A 372 -9.50 4.70 -32.76
CA PHE A 372 -8.38 4.86 -33.68
C PHE A 372 -8.83 5.38 -35.06
N ILE A 373 -7.98 6.24 -35.66
CA ILE A 373 -8.13 6.73 -37.04
C ILE A 373 -6.84 6.38 -37.79
N PRO A 374 -6.89 5.57 -38.88
CA PRO A 374 -8.08 4.97 -39.51
C PRO A 374 -8.76 3.92 -38.63
N LYS A 375 -10.07 3.71 -38.86
CA LYS A 375 -10.89 2.76 -38.09
C LYS A 375 -10.24 1.37 -38.10
N ALA A 376 -10.09 0.80 -36.91
CA ALA A 376 -9.61 -0.57 -36.77
C ALA A 376 -10.77 -1.54 -37.03
N GLU A 377 -10.49 -2.66 -37.70
CA GLU A 377 -11.49 -3.67 -38.01
C GLU A 377 -10.99 -5.05 -37.61
N PHE A 378 -11.85 -5.81 -36.93
CA PHE A 378 -11.59 -7.23 -36.69
C PHE A 378 -11.76 -8.02 -37.97
N PHE A 379 -10.86 -8.97 -38.20
CA PHE A 379 -11.04 -9.98 -39.24
C PHE A 379 -10.87 -11.38 -38.66
N TYR A 380 -11.63 -12.31 -39.22
CA TYR A 380 -11.65 -13.71 -38.82
C TYR A 380 -11.25 -14.58 -40.01
N VAL A 381 -10.50 -15.65 -39.73
CA VAL A 381 -10.13 -16.64 -40.73
C VAL A 381 -11.13 -17.79 -40.68
N LYS A 382 -11.56 -18.27 -41.86
CA LYS A 382 -12.58 -19.31 -41.96
C LYS A 382 -11.96 -20.68 -41.74
N ARG A 383 -12.79 -21.60 -41.21
CA ARG A 383 -12.42 -23.01 -41.13
C ARG A 383 -12.15 -23.55 -42.53
N GLY A 384 -11.02 -24.24 -42.70
CA GLY A 384 -10.61 -24.85 -43.96
C GLY A 384 -9.63 -24.02 -44.79
N ASP A 385 -9.43 -22.74 -44.43
CA ASP A 385 -8.47 -21.86 -45.10
C ASP A 385 -7.03 -22.37 -44.92
N ASP A 386 -6.17 -22.07 -45.89
CA ASP A 386 -4.75 -22.39 -45.81
C ASP A 386 -4.03 -21.42 -44.87
N TYR A 387 -3.06 -21.93 -44.11
CA TYR A 387 -2.29 -21.10 -43.18
C TYR A 387 -1.38 -20.11 -43.93
N SER A 388 -1.38 -18.85 -43.50
CA SER A 388 -0.49 -17.81 -44.01
C SER A 388 0.15 -17.03 -42.87
N ASN A 389 1.48 -17.13 -42.75
CA ASN A 389 2.26 -16.44 -41.72
C ASN A 389 2.21 -14.89 -41.83
N ASN A 390 1.72 -14.36 -42.96
CA ASN A 390 1.64 -12.91 -43.17
C ASN A 390 0.60 -12.26 -42.25
N TYR A 391 -0.53 -12.94 -42.02
CA TYR A 391 -1.67 -12.41 -41.25
C TYR A 391 -2.22 -13.39 -40.20
N MET A 392 -1.60 -14.56 -40.04
CA MET A 392 -1.98 -15.57 -39.05
C MET A 392 -0.80 -15.95 -38.15
N GLU A 393 -1.11 -16.28 -36.90
CA GLU A 393 -0.21 -16.84 -35.90
C GLU A 393 -0.81 -18.16 -35.38
N SER A 394 -0.03 -19.24 -35.39
CA SER A 394 -0.50 -20.54 -34.87
C SER A 394 -0.40 -20.58 -33.34
N VAL A 395 -1.48 -20.95 -32.64
CA VAL A 395 -1.46 -21.17 -31.17
C VAL A 395 -0.87 -22.53 -30.75
N VAL A 396 -0.56 -23.36 -31.74
CA VAL A 396 0.11 -24.65 -31.56
C VAL A 396 1.43 -24.63 -32.31
N ASN A 397 2.45 -25.26 -31.74
CA ASN A 397 3.69 -25.48 -32.46
C ASN A 397 3.38 -26.32 -33.70
N GLN A 398 3.91 -25.90 -34.85
CA GLN A 398 3.78 -26.66 -36.09
C GLN A 398 4.52 -27.99 -35.89
N VAL A 399 3.80 -29.03 -35.46
CA VAL A 399 4.37 -30.37 -35.40
C VAL A 399 4.64 -30.77 -36.85
N SER A 400 5.92 -30.73 -37.23
CA SER A 400 6.42 -31.15 -38.53
C SER A 400 5.75 -32.46 -38.91
N THR A 401 4.80 -32.39 -39.85
CA THR A 401 4.08 -33.59 -40.25
C THR A 401 5.00 -34.30 -41.22
N GLU A 402 5.53 -35.46 -40.82
CA GLU A 402 6.49 -36.30 -41.56
C GLU A 402 6.00 -36.73 -42.97
N LYS A 403 4.80 -36.30 -43.40
CA LYS A 403 4.12 -36.68 -44.64
C LYS A 403 3.50 -35.53 -45.42
N GLY A 404 4.00 -34.29 -45.30
CA GLY A 404 3.59 -33.19 -46.20
C GLY A 404 2.09 -32.83 -46.17
N GLU A 405 1.34 -33.26 -45.16
CA GLU A 405 -0.07 -32.90 -44.99
C GLU A 405 -0.18 -31.42 -44.64
N LYS A 406 -0.76 -30.62 -45.55
CA LYS A 406 -1.02 -29.20 -45.30
C LYS A 406 -2.07 -29.05 -44.20
N LEU A 407 -1.65 -28.59 -43.02
CA LEU A 407 -2.54 -28.18 -41.96
C LEU A 407 -3.42 -27.01 -42.45
N LYS A 408 -4.70 -27.10 -42.14
CA LYS A 408 -5.69 -26.06 -42.44
C LYS A 408 -6.15 -25.40 -41.16
N VAL A 409 -6.70 -24.21 -41.28
CA VAL A 409 -7.27 -23.48 -40.16
C VAL A 409 -8.49 -24.25 -39.64
N GLY A 410 -8.44 -24.70 -38.39
CA GLY A 410 -9.57 -25.31 -37.70
C GLY A 410 -10.56 -24.25 -37.26
N PHE A 411 -10.08 -23.23 -36.55
CA PHE A 411 -10.86 -22.08 -36.12
C PHE A 411 -9.95 -20.91 -35.71
N THR A 412 -10.53 -19.71 -35.69
CA THR A 412 -9.91 -18.49 -35.15
C THR A 412 -10.04 -18.49 -33.63
N VAL A 413 -8.92 -18.42 -32.91
CA VAL A 413 -8.85 -18.34 -31.44
C VAL A 413 -9.00 -16.91 -30.95
N MET A 414 -8.30 -15.98 -31.61
CA MET A 414 -8.41 -14.54 -31.39
C MET A 414 -8.42 -13.88 -32.77
N PRO A 415 -9.40 -13.00 -33.09
CA PRO A 415 -9.43 -12.32 -34.38
C PRO A 415 -8.18 -11.48 -34.59
N GLY A 416 -7.79 -11.34 -35.85
CA GLY A 416 -6.79 -10.35 -36.23
C GLY A 416 -7.41 -8.97 -36.32
N ILE A 417 -6.58 -7.94 -36.36
CA ILE A 417 -7.03 -6.55 -36.47
C ILE A 417 -6.31 -5.87 -37.61
N LYS A 418 -7.06 -5.17 -38.45
CA LYS A 418 -6.54 -4.33 -39.53
C LYS A 418 -6.71 -2.87 -39.16
N ILE A 419 -5.61 -2.11 -39.18
CA ILE A 419 -5.59 -0.66 -38.91
C ILE A 419 -4.89 0.01 -40.09
N GLY A 420 -5.68 0.54 -41.04
CA GLY A 420 -5.13 1.07 -42.29
C GLY A 420 -4.35 0.01 -43.07
N GLY A 421 -3.02 0.20 -43.17
CA GLY A 421 -2.09 -0.75 -43.81
C GLY A 421 -1.43 -1.75 -42.85
N THR A 422 -1.58 -1.59 -41.53
CA THR A 422 -0.97 -2.46 -40.53
C THR A 422 -1.90 -3.59 -40.16
N ILE A 423 -1.35 -4.80 -40.01
CA ILE A 423 -2.09 -6.02 -39.65
C ILE A 423 -1.53 -6.58 -38.35
N ILE A 424 -2.39 -6.73 -37.35
CA ILE A 424 -2.17 -7.58 -36.18
C ILE A 424 -2.70 -8.97 -36.53
N ARG A 425 -1.82 -9.97 -36.43
CA ARG A 425 -2.11 -11.33 -36.89
C ARG A 425 -3.25 -11.96 -36.09
N CYS A 426 -4.10 -12.69 -36.79
CA CYS A 426 -5.13 -13.52 -36.21
C CYS A 426 -4.48 -14.75 -35.56
N ARG A 427 -4.84 -15.08 -34.32
CA ARG A 427 -4.41 -16.33 -33.68
C ARG A 427 -5.33 -17.45 -34.11
N VAL A 428 -4.78 -18.51 -34.71
CA VAL A 428 -5.54 -19.62 -35.28
C VAL A 428 -5.10 -20.96 -34.71
N TYR A 429 -6.06 -21.86 -34.56
CA TYR A 429 -5.79 -23.25 -34.27
C TYR A 429 -5.67 -24.03 -35.58
N LEU A 430 -4.55 -24.71 -35.78
CA LEU A 430 -4.31 -25.53 -36.98
C LEU A 430 -4.73 -26.98 -36.73
N SER A 431 -5.43 -27.55 -37.70
CA SER A 431 -5.98 -28.91 -37.60
C SER A 431 -5.87 -29.65 -38.93
N ARG A 432 -5.80 -30.98 -38.83
CA ARG A 432 -5.97 -31.87 -39.98
C ARG A 432 -7.47 -31.91 -40.30
N MET A 433 -7.83 -31.56 -41.53
CA MET A 433 -9.20 -31.72 -42.00
C MET A 433 -9.42 -33.17 -42.41
N GLN A 434 -10.52 -33.78 -41.95
CA GLN A 434 -11.02 -34.99 -42.60
C GLN A 434 -11.35 -34.62 -44.05
N THR A 435 -10.60 -35.17 -45.01
CA THR A 435 -11.08 -35.24 -46.38
C THR A 435 -12.37 -36.02 -46.34
N SER A 436 -13.50 -35.40 -46.68
CA SER A 436 -14.70 -36.17 -46.98
C SER A 436 -14.31 -37.12 -48.11
N ALA A 437 -14.09 -38.39 -47.78
CA ALA A 437 -14.02 -39.41 -48.80
C ALA A 437 -15.34 -39.28 -49.57
N ARG A 438 -15.27 -38.87 -50.84
CA ARG A 438 -16.39 -39.04 -51.75
C ARG A 438 -16.73 -40.51 -51.64
N SER A 439 -17.86 -40.82 -51.02
CA SER A 439 -18.49 -42.12 -51.10
C SER A 439 -18.80 -42.32 -52.58
N PHE A 440 -17.85 -42.87 -53.33
CA PHE A 440 -18.17 -43.61 -54.53
C PHE A 440 -18.97 -44.80 -54.03
N GLY A 441 -20.30 -44.62 -54.02
CA GLY A 441 -21.21 -45.73 -53.88
C GLY A 441 -20.96 -46.67 -55.05
N PHE A 442 -20.37 -47.82 -54.77
CA PHE A 442 -20.57 -48.99 -55.60
C PHE A 442 -21.90 -49.61 -55.15
N PRO A 443 -22.88 -49.75 -56.05
CA PRO A 443 -24.13 -50.43 -55.72
C PRO A 443 -23.89 -51.93 -55.82
N TRP A 444 -23.94 -52.62 -54.69
CA TRP A 444 -24.37 -54.02 -54.59
C TRP A 444 -25.13 -54.19 -53.28
#